data_AF-A0A8B9M2L3-F1
#
_entry.id   AF-A0A8B9M2L3-F1
#
_cell.length_a   1.000
_cell.length_b   1.000
_cell.length_c   1.000
_cell.angle_alpha   90.00
_cell.angle_beta   90.00
_cell.angle_gamma   90.00
#
_symmetry.space_group_name_H-M   'P 1'
#
loop_
_entity.id
_entity.type
_entity.pdbx_description
1 polymer ?
#
loop_
_entity_poly.entity_id
_entity_poly.type
_entity_poly.pdbx_seq_one_letter_code
_entity_poly.pdbx_strand_id
1 'polypeptide(L)'
;KATAEFLQKGLKENFADAQVSVVDCPDLTQEPFNFPAKGICGKPRIADVGGVPYLIPVVQKEKVYDLNAVAKDIELPGAFILGAGAASSKILGVNAEVIEVKANGRTGELNFVSCLRQILEKHYGEKPVGMGGTFIIQKGKAKIHIMPPEFSACPLNTDEDVNNWLKFFEMKAPLICQPVIVSRDPVSLFLVSNNQETIDENNYFINNSPVISNIKNIFSRVK
;
A
#
# COMPACT_ATOMS: atom_id res chain seq x y z
N LYS A 1 -3.76 -3.92 19.77
CA LYS A 1 -2.90 -3.90 20.97
C LYS A 1 -1.52 -4.42 20.55
N ALA A 2 -1.12 -5.68 20.77
CA ALA A 2 0.21 -6.22 20.40
C ALA A 2 0.84 -5.70 19.07
N THR A 3 0.09 -5.67 17.97
CA THR A 3 0.57 -5.12 16.68
C THR A 3 0.96 -3.63 16.74
N ALA A 4 0.20 -2.80 17.45
CA ALA A 4 0.56 -1.40 17.67
C ALA A 4 1.84 -1.27 18.52
N GLU A 5 2.01 -2.13 19.53
CA GLU A 5 3.14 -2.08 20.47
C GLU A 5 4.49 -2.38 19.79
N PHE A 6 4.57 -3.36 18.87
CA PHE A 6 5.81 -3.61 18.15
C PHE A 6 6.06 -2.62 17.01
N LEU A 7 5.01 -2.11 16.34
CA LEU A 7 5.14 -1.03 15.36
C LEU A 7 5.69 0.25 16.03
N GLN A 8 5.16 0.59 17.21
CA GLN A 8 5.63 1.69 18.04
C GLN A 8 7.13 1.58 18.36
N LYS A 9 7.61 0.37 18.64
CA LYS A 9 9.04 0.12 18.89
C LYS A 9 9.86 0.27 17.60
N GLY A 10 9.51 -0.46 16.55
CA GLY A 10 10.30 -0.52 15.32
C GLY A 10 10.37 0.79 14.53
N LEU A 11 9.32 1.61 14.57
CA LEU A 11 9.34 2.93 13.93
C LEU A 11 10.29 3.90 14.63
N LYS A 12 10.48 3.77 15.94
CA LYS A 12 11.51 4.53 16.69
C LYS A 12 12.95 4.08 16.39
N GLU A 13 13.15 3.00 15.62
CA GLU A 13 14.45 2.65 15.04
C GLU A 13 14.75 3.47 13.76
N ASN A 14 13.77 4.17 13.17
CA ASN A 14 13.88 4.86 11.86
C ASN A 14 13.29 6.29 11.80
N PHE A 15 12.60 6.76 12.85
CA PHE A 15 11.96 8.08 12.93
C PHE A 15 12.24 8.73 14.29
N ALA A 16 12.55 10.04 14.28
CA ALA A 16 12.83 10.82 15.49
C ALA A 16 11.61 10.96 16.41
N ASP A 17 10.40 11.03 15.85
CA ASP A 17 9.14 10.91 16.58
C ASP A 17 8.22 9.89 15.91
N ALA A 18 7.55 9.08 16.73
CA ALA A 18 6.57 8.10 16.29
C ALA A 18 5.59 7.77 17.42
N GLN A 19 4.30 7.71 17.10
CA GLN A 19 3.21 7.30 17.98
C GLN A 19 2.36 6.25 17.26
N VAL A 20 2.05 5.11 17.92
CA VAL A 20 1.13 4.10 17.35
C VAL A 20 0.02 3.79 18.35
N SER A 21 -1.21 3.82 17.87
CA SER A 21 -2.44 3.68 18.64
C SER A 21 -3.38 2.65 17.99
N VAL A 22 -4.32 2.12 18.77
CA VAL A 22 -5.54 1.48 18.22
C VAL A 22 -6.67 2.46 18.47
N VAL A 23 -7.44 2.75 17.43
CA VAL A 23 -8.49 3.78 17.44
C VAL A 23 -9.70 3.29 16.65
N ASP A 24 -10.86 3.87 16.92
CA ASP A 24 -11.99 3.80 15.99
C ASP A 24 -11.58 4.40 14.64
N CYS A 25 -12.07 3.81 13.54
CA CYS A 25 -11.79 4.36 12.21
C CYS A 25 -12.47 5.74 12.09
N PRO A 26 -11.74 6.81 11.74
CA PRO A 26 -12.36 8.08 11.39
C PRO A 26 -13.26 7.90 10.16
N ASP A 27 -14.28 8.74 10.02
CA ASP A 27 -15.20 8.64 8.89
C ASP A 27 -14.50 9.09 7.59
N LEU A 28 -14.06 8.10 6.79
CA LEU A 28 -13.28 8.36 5.57
C LEU A 28 -14.08 9.03 4.45
N THR A 29 -15.40 9.22 4.60
CA THR A 29 -16.20 10.07 3.70
C THR A 29 -15.89 11.55 3.83
N GLN A 30 -15.19 11.96 4.89
CA GLN A 30 -14.83 13.34 5.14
C GLN A 30 -13.45 13.68 4.56
N GLU A 31 -13.14 14.98 4.50
CA GLU A 31 -11.79 15.44 4.20
C GLU A 31 -10.78 14.89 5.22
N PRO A 32 -9.53 14.61 4.79
CA PRO A 32 -9.01 14.78 3.43
C PRO A 32 -9.26 13.58 2.51
N PHE A 33 -9.67 12.42 3.06
CA PHE A 33 -9.73 11.16 2.32
C PHE A 33 -10.80 11.16 1.23
N ASN A 34 -11.99 11.69 1.54
CA ASN A 34 -13.15 11.74 0.63
C ASN A 34 -13.48 10.36 -0.02
N PHE A 35 -13.12 9.26 0.64
CA PHE A 35 -13.50 7.92 0.22
C PHE A 35 -15.00 7.80 0.41
N PRO A 36 -15.83 7.45 -0.59
CA PRO A 36 -17.27 7.34 -0.38
C PRO A 36 -17.70 6.08 0.45
N ALA A 37 -16.78 5.58 1.27
CA ALA A 37 -16.89 4.53 2.27
C ALA A 37 -16.54 5.13 3.64
N LYS A 38 -17.28 4.82 4.71
CA LYS A 38 -16.98 5.37 6.05
C LYS A 38 -15.68 4.84 6.69
N GLY A 39 -15.02 3.82 6.12
CA GLY A 39 -13.83 3.19 6.67
C GLY A 39 -13.24 2.12 5.74
N ILE A 40 -12.46 1.18 6.29
CA ILE A 40 -11.77 0.11 5.54
C ILE A 40 -11.85 -1.30 6.17
N CYS A 41 -12.67 -1.49 7.20
CA CYS A 41 -12.63 -2.70 8.03
C CYS A 41 -13.96 -3.49 7.99
N GLY A 42 -13.99 -4.64 8.68
CA GLY A 42 -15.05 -5.63 8.61
C GLY A 42 -14.48 -7.01 8.30
N LYS A 43 -14.39 -7.37 7.01
CA LYS A 43 -13.74 -8.60 6.52
C LYS A 43 -12.54 -8.28 5.60
N PRO A 44 -11.46 -7.64 6.10
CA PRO A 44 -10.34 -7.26 5.24
C PRO A 44 -9.58 -8.49 4.73
N ARG A 45 -9.25 -8.50 3.43
CA ARG A 45 -8.49 -9.54 2.73
C ARG A 45 -7.45 -8.87 1.82
N ILE A 46 -6.40 -9.60 1.41
CA ILE A 46 -5.53 -9.16 0.30
C ILE A 46 -5.86 -10.02 -0.93
N ALA A 47 -6.33 -9.34 -1.98
CA ALA A 47 -6.39 -9.88 -3.32
C ALA A 47 -5.09 -9.53 -4.06
N ASP A 48 -4.53 -10.48 -4.79
CA ASP A 48 -3.43 -10.23 -5.72
C ASP A 48 -3.83 -10.78 -7.10
N VAL A 49 -3.66 -9.93 -8.12
CA VAL A 49 -4.35 -10.05 -9.41
C VAL A 49 -3.43 -9.51 -10.51
N GLY A 50 -3.01 -10.40 -11.41
CA GLY A 50 -2.08 -10.06 -12.47
C GLY A 50 -0.61 -10.07 -12.01
N GLY A 51 0.03 -8.90 -12.05
CA GLY A 51 1.44 -8.70 -11.66
C GLY A 51 2.32 -8.12 -12.77
N VAL A 52 3.52 -7.66 -12.37
CA VAL A 52 4.54 -7.06 -13.26
C VAL A 52 4.90 -7.92 -14.49
N PRO A 53 4.94 -9.27 -14.44
CA PRO A 53 5.18 -10.12 -15.63
C PRO A 53 4.10 -10.06 -16.73
N TYR A 54 3.00 -9.32 -16.54
CA TYR A 54 2.02 -9.01 -17.59
C TYR A 54 2.21 -7.61 -18.19
N LEU A 55 3.11 -6.80 -17.64
CA LEU A 55 3.53 -5.50 -18.16
C LEU A 55 4.90 -5.58 -18.87
N ILE A 56 5.86 -6.31 -18.29
CA ILE A 56 7.22 -6.46 -18.80
C ILE A 56 7.59 -7.95 -18.99
N PRO A 57 8.49 -8.29 -19.94
CA PRO A 57 9.21 -7.38 -20.82
C PRO A 57 8.33 -6.78 -21.94
N VAL A 58 7.21 -7.43 -22.28
CA VAL A 58 6.22 -6.93 -23.26
C VAL A 58 4.82 -7.05 -22.65
N VAL A 59 4.00 -6.01 -22.83
CA VAL A 59 2.66 -5.90 -22.23
C VAL A 59 1.65 -6.87 -22.84
N GLN A 60 0.97 -7.62 -21.97
CA GLN A 60 -0.17 -8.50 -22.28
C GLN A 60 -1.48 -7.72 -22.10
N LYS A 61 -1.90 -7.00 -23.15
CA LYS A 61 -3.04 -6.06 -23.10
C LYS A 61 -4.40 -6.73 -22.86
N GLU A 62 -4.48 -8.03 -23.05
CA GLU A 62 -5.64 -8.89 -22.76
C GLU A 62 -5.82 -9.18 -21.25
N LYS A 63 -4.84 -8.83 -20.40
CA LYS A 63 -4.89 -9.04 -18.95
C LYS A 63 -5.69 -7.95 -18.25
N VAL A 64 -6.99 -7.92 -18.54
CA VAL A 64 -7.99 -7.00 -17.96
C VAL A 64 -8.82 -7.72 -16.91
N TYR A 65 -9.02 -7.10 -15.75
CA TYR A 65 -9.74 -7.69 -14.60
C TYR A 65 -10.92 -6.80 -14.17
N ASP A 66 -12.08 -7.40 -13.91
CA ASP A 66 -13.21 -6.74 -13.25
C ASP A 66 -13.06 -6.87 -11.73
N LEU A 67 -12.93 -5.73 -11.04
CA LEU A 67 -12.84 -5.71 -9.58
C LEU A 67 -14.10 -6.26 -8.89
N ASN A 68 -15.25 -6.29 -9.55
CA ASN A 68 -16.47 -6.93 -9.05
C ASN A 68 -16.46 -8.46 -9.23
N ALA A 69 -15.70 -8.98 -10.19
CA ALA A 69 -15.42 -10.41 -10.30
C ALA A 69 -14.42 -10.82 -9.21
N VAL A 70 -13.30 -10.10 -9.09
CA VAL A 70 -12.33 -10.26 -7.98
C VAL A 70 -13.04 -10.22 -6.62
N ALA A 71 -13.92 -9.26 -6.38
CA ALA A 71 -14.69 -9.16 -5.13
C ALA A 71 -15.54 -10.42 -4.85
N LYS A 72 -16.09 -11.10 -5.87
CA LYS A 72 -16.83 -12.36 -5.70
C LYS A 72 -15.88 -13.53 -5.45
N ASP A 73 -14.77 -13.59 -6.19
CA ASP A 73 -13.77 -14.67 -6.12
C ASP A 73 -13.03 -14.68 -4.77
N ILE A 74 -12.84 -13.50 -4.15
CA ILE A 74 -12.34 -13.38 -2.78
C ILE A 74 -13.43 -13.53 -1.71
N GLU A 75 -14.64 -13.99 -2.08
CA GLU A 75 -15.81 -14.17 -1.21
C GLU A 75 -16.21 -12.90 -0.41
N LEU A 76 -16.17 -11.75 -1.08
CA LEU A 76 -16.54 -10.45 -0.51
C LEU A 76 -17.27 -9.56 -1.55
N PRO A 77 -18.40 -10.00 -2.14
CA PRO A 77 -19.14 -9.19 -3.10
C PRO A 77 -19.57 -7.85 -2.47
N GLY A 78 -19.33 -6.73 -3.16
CA GLY A 78 -19.48 -5.38 -2.58
C GLY A 78 -18.30 -4.92 -1.72
N ALA A 79 -17.11 -5.53 -1.89
CA ALA A 79 -15.88 -5.13 -1.21
C ALA A 79 -15.51 -3.66 -1.50
N PHE A 80 -15.12 -2.95 -0.45
CA PHE A 80 -14.25 -1.79 -0.66
C PHE A 80 -12.86 -2.27 -1.04
N ILE A 81 -12.32 -1.77 -2.15
CA ILE A 81 -11.00 -2.14 -2.66
C ILE A 81 -10.11 -0.89 -2.64
N LEU A 82 -8.92 -1.03 -2.07
CA LEU A 82 -7.86 -0.03 -1.99
C LEU A 82 -6.52 -0.70 -2.29
N GLY A 83 -5.61 0.01 -2.97
CA GLY A 83 -4.25 -0.46 -3.23
C GLY A 83 -3.66 0.14 -4.51
N ALA A 84 -2.38 -0.12 -4.75
CA ALA A 84 -1.69 0.27 -5.98
C ALA A 84 -1.97 -0.73 -7.13
N GLY A 85 -2.29 -0.21 -8.32
CA GLY A 85 -2.54 -1.01 -9.52
C GLY A 85 -2.89 -0.15 -10.74
N ALA A 86 -2.85 -0.74 -11.94
CA ALA A 86 -3.25 -0.07 -13.19
C ALA A 86 -4.78 0.09 -13.22
N ALA A 87 -5.27 1.23 -12.71
CA ALA A 87 -6.67 1.39 -12.35
C ALA A 87 -7.61 1.79 -13.51
N SER A 88 -8.84 1.25 -13.44
CA SER A 88 -10.04 1.78 -14.09
C SER A 88 -11.02 2.26 -13.00
N SER A 89 -11.84 3.27 -13.26
CA SER A 89 -12.30 4.21 -12.22
C SER A 89 -13.75 4.03 -11.71
N LYS A 90 -13.98 3.30 -10.58
CA LYS A 90 -15.22 3.29 -9.70
C LYS A 90 -15.18 2.34 -8.45
N ILE A 91 -15.51 2.85 -7.23
CA ILE A 91 -16.51 2.38 -6.18
C ILE A 91 -16.47 0.92 -5.58
N LEU A 92 -16.84 0.51 -4.32
CA LEU A 92 -17.08 0.98 -2.90
C LEU A 92 -17.37 -0.25 -1.95
N GLY A 93 -17.42 -0.24 -0.59
CA GLY A 93 -17.18 0.77 0.48
C GLY A 93 -17.78 0.52 1.90
N VAL A 94 -17.05 0.05 2.96
CA VAL A 94 -17.56 -0.23 4.37
C VAL A 94 -16.51 -0.12 5.55
N ASN A 95 -16.90 -0.18 6.85
CA ASN A 95 -16.15 0.33 8.05
C ASN A 95 -16.06 -0.60 9.33
N ALA A 96 -14.99 -0.48 10.17
CA ALA A 96 -14.80 -0.95 11.58
C ALA A 96 -13.40 -0.50 12.20
N GLU A 97 -12.98 -0.98 13.40
CA GLU A 97 -11.72 -0.62 14.15
C GLU A 97 -10.38 -0.68 13.36
N VAL A 98 -9.39 0.16 13.72
CA VAL A 98 -8.09 0.30 13.01
C VAL A 98 -6.87 0.55 13.91
N ILE A 99 -5.66 0.41 13.34
CA ILE A 99 -4.39 0.90 13.90
C ILE A 99 -4.09 2.26 13.27
N GLU A 100 -3.70 3.26 14.07
CA GLU A 100 -3.15 4.53 13.63
C GLU A 100 -1.62 4.57 13.89
N VAL A 101 -0.86 5.13 12.95
CA VAL A 101 0.60 5.33 13.04
C VAL A 101 0.97 6.79 12.69
N LYS A 102 1.42 7.58 13.65
CA LYS A 102 2.05 8.88 13.38
C LYS A 102 3.56 8.69 13.35
N ALA A 103 4.24 9.28 12.36
CA ALA A 103 5.69 9.17 12.19
C ALA A 103 6.24 10.48 11.61
N ASN A 104 7.34 10.98 12.19
CA ASN A 104 7.92 12.27 11.83
C ASN A 104 9.44 12.25 11.94
N GLY A 105 10.11 12.98 11.03
CA GLY A 105 11.57 13.13 11.02
C GLY A 105 12.27 11.80 10.79
N ARG A 106 12.19 11.25 9.57
CA ARG A 106 12.92 10.03 9.17
C ARG A 106 14.42 10.19 9.47
N THR A 107 14.97 9.29 10.28
CA THR A 107 16.39 9.23 10.67
C THR A 107 17.14 8.05 10.06
N GLY A 108 16.44 7.04 9.55
CA GLY A 108 17.03 5.89 8.84
C GLY A 108 16.79 5.93 7.33
N GLU A 109 17.54 5.11 6.58
CA GLU A 109 17.41 5.01 5.12
C GLU A 109 16.03 4.53 4.67
N LEU A 110 15.39 3.67 5.45
CA LEU A 110 14.13 3.02 5.08
C LEU A 110 12.98 4.03 4.95
N ASN A 111 12.25 3.95 3.83
CA ASN A 111 10.96 4.62 3.73
C ASN A 111 9.90 4.01 4.67
N PHE A 112 8.80 4.73 4.86
CA PHE A 112 7.73 4.35 5.79
C PHE A 112 7.14 2.95 5.52
N VAL A 113 6.86 2.63 4.27
CA VAL A 113 6.28 1.32 3.87
C VAL A 113 7.28 0.19 4.10
N SER A 114 8.56 0.41 3.75
CA SER A 114 9.67 -0.52 4.02
C SER A 114 9.89 -0.74 5.52
N CYS A 115 9.77 0.30 6.35
CA CYS A 115 9.81 0.17 7.81
C CYS A 115 8.69 -0.76 8.28
N LEU A 116 7.44 -0.48 7.93
CA LEU A 116 6.29 -1.30 8.33
C LEU A 116 6.48 -2.77 7.88
N ARG A 117 6.92 -3.00 6.64
CA ARG A 117 7.17 -4.34 6.10
C ARG A 117 8.23 -5.10 6.92
N GLN A 118 9.41 -4.50 7.13
CA GLN A 118 10.50 -5.14 7.87
C GLN A 118 10.15 -5.36 9.34
N ILE A 119 9.38 -4.46 9.97
CA ILE A 119 8.93 -4.63 11.36
C ILE A 119 7.96 -5.82 11.48
N LEU A 120 7.03 -5.98 10.52
CA LEU A 120 6.14 -7.15 10.46
C LEU A 120 6.93 -8.45 10.22
N GLU A 121 7.88 -8.44 9.28
CA GLU A 121 8.77 -9.57 8.98
C GLU A 121 9.59 -10.00 10.20
N LYS A 122 10.28 -9.05 10.84
CA LYS A 122 11.10 -9.22 12.06
C LYS A 122 10.29 -9.72 13.26
N HIS A 123 8.98 -9.45 13.33
CA HIS A 123 8.11 -9.90 14.42
C HIS A 123 7.41 -11.24 14.15
N TYR A 124 6.96 -11.51 12.92
CA TYR A 124 6.17 -12.71 12.58
C TYR A 124 7.01 -13.83 11.93
N GLY A 125 8.20 -13.55 11.41
CA GLY A 125 9.18 -14.52 10.92
C GLY A 125 8.72 -15.29 9.69
N GLU A 126 8.54 -16.61 9.84
CA GLU A 126 8.01 -17.50 8.79
C GLU A 126 6.50 -17.32 8.57
N LYS A 127 5.79 -16.62 9.48
CA LYS A 127 4.36 -16.38 9.31
C LYS A 127 4.17 -15.13 8.43
N PRO A 128 3.58 -15.25 7.23
CA PRO A 128 3.19 -14.07 6.46
C PRO A 128 2.17 -13.27 7.29
N VAL A 129 2.12 -11.96 7.06
CA VAL A 129 1.05 -11.06 7.53
C VAL A 129 0.79 -10.01 6.47
N GLY A 130 -0.49 -9.77 6.19
CA GLY A 130 -0.96 -8.69 5.35
C GLY A 130 -1.24 -7.42 6.16
N MET A 131 -1.01 -6.27 5.55
CA MET A 131 -1.36 -4.97 6.12
C MET A 131 -1.73 -4.02 4.98
N GLY A 132 -2.87 -3.34 5.09
CA GLY A 132 -3.36 -2.46 4.05
C GLY A 132 -4.27 -1.37 4.59
N GLY A 133 -4.40 -0.29 3.82
CA GLY A 133 -5.17 0.88 4.21
C GLY A 133 -4.78 2.13 3.41
N THR A 134 -4.74 3.28 4.08
CA THR A 134 -4.31 4.56 3.49
C THR A 134 -3.42 5.32 4.47
N PHE A 135 -2.54 6.21 3.98
CA PHE A 135 -1.79 7.18 4.79
C PHE A 135 -1.70 8.54 4.10
N ILE A 136 -1.23 9.55 4.83
CA ILE A 136 -1.07 10.92 4.32
C ILE A 136 0.34 11.41 4.59
N ILE A 137 1.01 11.89 3.54
CA ILE A 137 2.23 12.70 3.68
C ILE A 137 1.76 14.15 3.84
N GLN A 138 1.80 14.71 5.07
CA GLN A 138 1.34 16.09 5.34
C GLN A 138 2.37 17.16 4.98
N LYS A 139 3.65 16.82 5.06
CA LYS A 139 4.80 17.71 4.81
C LYS A 139 5.93 16.91 4.19
N GLY A 140 6.86 17.59 3.51
CA GLY A 140 7.92 16.97 2.71
C GLY A 140 7.50 16.82 1.23
N LYS A 141 8.25 16.03 0.48
CA LYS A 141 7.99 15.75 -0.94
C LYS A 141 8.37 14.29 -1.27
N ALA A 142 7.51 13.56 -1.97
CA ALA A 142 7.76 12.18 -2.37
C ALA A 142 8.30 12.11 -3.81
N LYS A 143 9.18 11.14 -4.08
CA LYS A 143 9.55 10.74 -5.43
C LYS A 143 8.55 9.70 -5.91
N ILE A 144 7.77 10.06 -6.92
CA ILE A 144 6.66 9.27 -7.48
C ILE A 144 6.97 8.98 -8.94
N HIS A 145 6.58 7.80 -9.43
CA HIS A 145 6.67 7.48 -10.86
C HIS A 145 5.29 7.30 -11.48
N ILE A 146 5.16 7.72 -12.73
CA ILE A 146 3.99 7.51 -13.57
C ILE A 146 4.46 6.82 -14.86
N MET A 147 3.69 5.83 -15.32
CA MET A 147 3.91 5.22 -16.64
C MET A 147 3.56 6.23 -17.74
N PRO A 148 4.34 6.33 -18.83
CA PRO A 148 3.90 7.05 -20.03
C PRO A 148 2.53 6.57 -20.54
N PRO A 149 1.76 7.41 -21.25
CA PRO A 149 0.47 6.99 -21.81
C PRO A 149 0.62 5.88 -22.86
N GLU A 150 1.78 5.79 -23.52
CA GLU A 150 2.18 4.67 -24.38
C GLU A 150 3.02 3.62 -23.63
N PHE A 151 2.63 2.35 -23.72
CA PHE A 151 3.50 1.23 -23.38
C PHE A 151 4.77 1.24 -24.23
N SER A 152 5.89 0.72 -23.68
CA SER A 152 7.16 0.63 -24.40
C SER A 152 7.02 -0.07 -25.76
N ALA A 153 7.65 0.51 -26.79
CA ALA A 153 7.71 -0.07 -28.13
C ALA A 153 8.74 -1.21 -28.25
N CYS A 154 9.63 -1.37 -27.26
CA CYS A 154 10.64 -2.42 -27.18
C CYS A 154 10.58 -3.18 -25.85
N PRO A 155 11.07 -4.43 -25.78
CA PRO A 155 11.07 -5.21 -24.55
C PRO A 155 11.89 -4.54 -23.43
N LEU A 156 11.30 -4.38 -22.23
CA LEU A 156 11.97 -3.87 -21.04
C LEU A 156 12.53 -5.06 -20.23
N ASN A 157 13.84 -5.30 -20.26
CA ASN A 157 14.44 -6.54 -19.75
C ASN A 157 15.17 -6.36 -18.40
N THR A 158 15.43 -5.11 -18.02
CA THR A 158 16.19 -4.74 -16.82
C THR A 158 15.47 -3.64 -16.04
N ASP A 159 15.80 -3.49 -14.76
CA ASP A 159 15.32 -2.36 -13.95
C ASP A 159 15.76 -1.01 -14.55
N GLU A 160 16.89 -0.94 -15.25
CA GLU A 160 17.34 0.26 -15.96
C GLU A 160 16.42 0.60 -17.15
N ASP A 161 16.02 -0.39 -17.96
CA ASP A 161 15.03 -0.20 -19.03
C ASP A 161 13.71 0.35 -18.47
N VAL A 162 13.23 -0.24 -17.36
CA VAL A 162 11.99 0.18 -16.69
C VAL A 162 12.11 1.59 -16.15
N ASN A 163 13.20 1.93 -15.46
CA ASN A 163 13.43 3.27 -14.92
C ASN A 163 13.57 4.34 -16.03
N ASN A 164 14.17 4.01 -17.17
CA ASN A 164 14.28 4.92 -18.32
C ASN A 164 12.93 5.11 -19.05
N TRP A 165 12.08 4.08 -19.12
CA TRP A 165 10.71 4.19 -19.65
C TRP A 165 9.79 5.01 -18.72
N LEU A 166 9.85 4.79 -17.41
CA LEU A 166 9.05 5.52 -16.41
C LEU A 166 9.34 7.03 -16.40
N LYS A 167 8.40 7.80 -15.83
CA LYS A 167 8.56 9.25 -15.64
C LYS A 167 8.47 9.57 -14.15
N PHE A 168 9.57 10.08 -13.60
CA PHE A 168 9.72 10.39 -12.18
C PHE A 168 9.42 11.86 -11.89
N PHE A 169 8.74 12.11 -10.78
CA PHE A 169 8.32 13.43 -10.32
C PHE A 169 8.63 13.62 -8.84
N GLU A 170 9.05 14.83 -8.47
CA GLU A 170 9.11 15.27 -7.08
C GLU A 170 7.76 15.93 -6.71
N MET A 171 6.88 15.19 -6.02
CA MET A 171 5.55 15.67 -5.66
C MET A 171 5.52 16.17 -4.22
N LYS A 172 5.00 17.38 -4.00
CA LYS A 172 4.91 18.01 -2.68
C LYS A 172 3.64 17.57 -1.95
N ALA A 173 3.72 17.51 -0.62
CA ALA A 173 2.57 17.31 0.24
C ALA A 173 1.48 18.42 0.08
N PRO A 174 0.19 18.12 0.36
CA PRO A 174 -0.35 16.86 0.87
C PRO A 174 -0.48 15.77 -0.20
N LEU A 175 -0.14 14.53 0.14
CA LEU A 175 -0.32 13.34 -0.71
C LEU A 175 -1.10 12.27 0.06
N ILE A 176 -2.06 11.61 -0.59
CA ILE A 176 -2.86 10.50 -0.04
C ILE A 176 -2.40 9.21 -0.71
N CYS A 177 -1.92 8.26 0.10
CA CYS A 177 -1.19 7.09 -0.37
C CYS A 177 -1.93 5.80 0.07
N GLN A 178 -2.00 4.79 -0.80
CA GLN A 178 -2.78 3.56 -0.58
C GLN A 178 -1.88 2.30 -0.64
N PRO A 179 -1.12 1.99 0.43
CA PRO A 179 -0.17 0.88 0.42
C PRO A 179 -0.86 -0.47 0.60
N VAL A 180 -0.33 -1.49 -0.09
CA VAL A 180 -0.56 -2.90 0.21
C VAL A 180 0.78 -3.50 0.65
N ILE A 181 0.83 -4.01 1.88
CA ILE A 181 2.05 -4.52 2.51
C ILE A 181 1.85 -6.00 2.81
N VAL A 182 2.83 -6.80 2.42
CA VAL A 182 2.94 -8.21 2.79
C VAL A 182 4.31 -8.38 3.43
N SER A 183 4.36 -8.89 4.66
CA SER A 183 5.63 -9.05 5.39
C SER A 183 6.62 -9.93 4.62
N ARG A 184 6.11 -11.02 4.02
CA ARG A 184 6.86 -12.04 3.29
C ARG A 184 5.95 -12.80 2.33
N ASP A 185 6.41 -13.08 1.12
CA ASP A 185 5.69 -13.92 0.16
C ASP A 185 5.57 -15.36 0.69
N PRO A 186 4.35 -15.91 0.85
CA PRO A 186 4.15 -17.24 1.41
C PRO A 186 4.20 -18.39 0.40
N VAL A 187 4.21 -18.14 -0.92
CA VAL A 187 4.08 -19.22 -1.93
C VAL A 187 4.80 -18.95 -3.27
N SER A 188 5.74 -18.01 -3.31
CA SER A 188 6.34 -17.51 -4.56
C SER A 188 5.27 -16.96 -5.53
N LEU A 189 4.33 -16.22 -4.96
CA LEU A 189 3.28 -15.49 -5.69
C LEU A 189 3.81 -14.22 -6.37
N PHE A 190 5.03 -13.78 -6.00
CA PHE A 190 5.62 -12.47 -6.31
C PHE A 190 4.89 -11.32 -5.60
N LEU A 191 4.42 -11.58 -4.38
CA LEU A 191 3.77 -10.61 -3.49
C LEU A 191 4.77 -9.57 -2.95
N VAL A 192 5.03 -8.54 -3.74
CA VAL A 192 5.79 -7.35 -3.34
C VAL A 192 4.88 -6.39 -2.56
N SER A 193 5.42 -5.75 -1.53
CA SER A 193 4.72 -4.64 -0.85
C SER A 193 4.68 -3.43 -1.77
N ASN A 194 3.52 -3.14 -2.35
CA ASN A 194 3.36 -2.14 -3.40
C ASN A 194 2.79 -0.83 -2.85
N ASN A 195 3.49 0.26 -3.14
CA ASN A 195 3.02 1.63 -3.10
C ASN A 195 3.54 2.36 -4.35
N GLN A 196 2.87 3.43 -4.79
CA GLN A 196 3.23 4.17 -6.02
C GLN A 196 4.50 5.05 -5.85
N GLU A 197 5.20 4.94 -4.71
CA GLU A 197 6.20 5.91 -4.27
C GLU A 197 7.51 5.22 -3.83
N THR A 198 8.58 5.44 -4.58
CA THR A 198 9.95 5.27 -4.05
C THR A 198 10.29 6.51 -3.22
N ILE A 199 9.62 6.64 -2.07
CA ILE A 199 9.78 7.77 -1.12
C ILE A 199 11.26 7.90 -0.75
N ASP A 200 11.84 9.07 -1.01
CA ASP A 200 13.25 9.34 -0.74
C ASP A 200 13.48 10.80 -0.33
N GLU A 201 14.50 11.00 0.50
CA GLU A 201 15.00 12.28 1.03
C GLU A 201 14.05 13.19 1.84
N ASN A 202 13.93 12.80 3.12
CA ASN A 202 14.02 13.69 4.30
C ASN A 202 12.84 14.61 4.69
N ASN A 203 12.53 14.60 6.00
CA ASN A 203 11.56 15.45 6.70
C ASN A 203 10.09 15.34 6.23
N TYR A 204 9.54 14.13 6.30
CA TYR A 204 8.10 13.90 6.28
C TYR A 204 7.47 14.05 7.66
N PHE A 205 6.30 14.69 7.71
CA PHE A 205 5.31 14.48 8.77
C PHE A 205 4.22 13.57 8.20
N ILE A 206 4.11 12.35 8.73
CA ILE A 206 2.96 11.45 8.53
C ILE A 206 2.09 11.58 9.78
N ASN A 207 0.97 12.29 9.63
CA ASN A 207 0.00 12.56 10.69
C ASN A 207 -1.39 12.66 10.05
N ASN A 208 -2.44 12.65 10.88
CA ASN A 208 -3.80 12.23 10.54
C ASN A 208 -3.81 10.77 10.08
N SER A 209 -3.85 9.88 11.07
CA SER A 209 -4.32 8.50 10.99
C SER A 209 -4.08 7.81 9.65
N PRO A 210 -2.90 7.18 9.42
CA PRO A 210 -2.87 6.11 8.45
C PRO A 210 -3.77 5.01 8.99
N VAL A 211 -4.92 4.86 8.35
CA VAL A 211 -5.97 3.98 8.79
C VAL A 211 -5.58 2.59 8.32
N ILE A 212 -5.09 1.76 9.23
CA ILE A 212 -4.49 0.45 8.93
C ILE A 212 -5.34 -0.67 9.49
N SER A 213 -5.80 -1.57 8.61
CA SER A 213 -6.45 -2.82 9.00
C SER A 213 -5.40 -3.92 9.24
N ASN A 214 -5.60 -4.74 10.28
CA ASN A 214 -4.65 -5.77 10.71
C ASN A 214 -5.02 -7.13 10.12
N ILE A 215 -4.49 -7.46 8.93
CA ILE A 215 -4.90 -8.63 8.15
C ILE A 215 -4.07 -9.85 8.54
N LYS A 216 -4.58 -10.62 9.52
CA LYS A 216 -4.06 -11.95 9.88
C LYS A 216 -4.45 -13.01 8.84
N ASN A 217 -3.88 -12.86 7.64
CA ASN A 217 -3.86 -13.80 6.52
C ASN A 217 -5.22 -14.23 5.93
N ILE A 218 -5.61 -13.56 4.85
CA ILE A 218 -6.28 -14.22 3.72
C ILE A 218 -5.58 -13.73 2.45
N PHE A 219 -5.06 -14.68 1.65
CA PHE A 219 -4.48 -14.45 0.33
C PHE A 219 -5.28 -15.23 -0.71
N SER A 220 -5.64 -14.58 -1.80
CA SER A 220 -6.39 -15.19 -2.90
C SER A 220 -5.90 -14.62 -4.23
N ARG A 221 -5.25 -15.47 -5.03
CA ARG A 221 -4.80 -15.16 -6.39
C ARG A 221 -5.94 -15.37 -7.37
N VAL A 222 -6.41 -14.31 -8.01
CA VAL A 222 -7.33 -14.41 -9.17
C VAL A 222 -6.51 -14.65 -10.44
N LYS A 223 -7.05 -15.42 -11.40
CA LYS A 223 -6.34 -15.92 -12.59
C LYS A 223 -6.56 -15.07 -13.83
#